data_AF-W6AMQ6-F1
#
_entry.id   AF-W6AMQ6-F1
#
_cell.length_a   1.000
_cell.length_b   1.000
_cell.length_c   1.000
_cell.angle_alpha   90.00
_cell.angle_beta   90.00
_cell.angle_gamma   90.00
#
_symmetry.space_group_name_H-M   'P 1'
#
loop_
_entity.id
_entity.type
_entity.pdbx_description
1 polymer ?
#
loop_
_entity_poly.entity_id
_entity_poly.type
_entity_poly.pdbx_seq_one_letter_code
_entity_poly.pdbx_strand_id
1 'polypeptide(L)'
;MIAIETMDDTFISSITKYLTIKKECPSPWLSVYPDVGNLTDWVGEEVTKEIAIGINEIVGFHLKDTIVVSSHHPDKFKKVPFGTGCVYFVKILQYLRTVNY
;
A
#
# COMPACT_ATOMS: atom_id res chain seq x y z
N MET A 1 -9.29 -0.48 -17.58
CA MET A 1 -9.14 -0.77 -16.13
C MET A 1 -8.48 0.44 -15.49
N ILE A 2 -9.01 0.92 -14.38
CA ILE A 2 -8.49 2.06 -13.61
C ILE A 2 -8.19 1.53 -12.21
N ALA A 3 -7.01 1.86 -11.68
CA ALA A 3 -6.59 1.42 -10.37
C ALA A 3 -6.28 2.64 -9.48
N ILE A 4 -6.92 2.68 -8.31
CA ILE A 4 -6.71 3.74 -7.32
C ILE A 4 -5.42 3.44 -6.55
N GLU A 5 -4.48 4.37 -6.53
CA GLU A 5 -3.26 4.24 -5.72
C GLU A 5 -3.56 4.52 -4.23
N THR A 6 -2.96 3.76 -3.32
CA THR A 6 -3.00 4.11 -1.89
C THR A 6 -2.08 5.29 -1.63
N MET A 7 -2.63 6.40 -1.16
CA MET A 7 -1.94 7.69 -1.06
C MET A 7 -1.40 7.93 0.35
N ASP A 8 -0.48 8.89 0.47
CA ASP A 8 -0.04 9.53 1.71
C ASP A 8 -1.10 10.50 2.27
N ASP A 9 -2.38 10.14 2.15
CA ASP A 9 -3.52 10.97 2.58
C ASP A 9 -4.56 10.11 3.31
N THR A 10 -5.13 10.67 4.39
CA THR A 10 -6.16 9.99 5.20
C THR A 10 -7.40 9.53 4.43
N PHE A 11 -7.69 10.08 3.25
CA PHE A 11 -8.83 9.67 2.44
C PHE A 11 -8.65 8.28 1.84
N ILE A 12 -7.47 7.99 1.27
CA ILE A 12 -7.16 6.73 0.58
C ILE A 12 -5.82 6.14 1.05
N SER A 13 -5.66 6.10 2.37
CA SER A 13 -4.43 5.64 3.02
C SER A 13 -4.22 4.12 3.01
N SER A 14 -5.23 3.33 2.65
CA SER A 14 -5.17 1.86 2.77
C SER A 14 -6.09 1.13 1.79
N ILE A 15 -5.88 -0.18 1.64
CA ILE A 15 -6.71 -1.05 0.81
C ILE A 15 -8.12 -1.17 1.42
N THR A 16 -8.24 -1.21 2.75
CA THR A 16 -9.55 -1.13 3.44
C THR A 16 -10.35 0.10 3.00
N LYS A 17 -9.71 1.28 2.88
CA LYS A 17 -10.40 2.50 2.42
C LYS A 17 -10.81 2.42 0.96
N TYR A 18 -9.93 1.86 0.11
CA TYR A 18 -10.31 1.55 -1.27
C TYR A 18 -11.54 0.62 -1.33
N LEU A 19 -11.61 -0.43 -0.51
CA LEU A 19 -12.73 -1.37 -0.51
C LEU A 19 -14.06 -0.70 -0.14
N THR A 20 -14.03 0.34 0.70
CA THR A 20 -15.20 1.19 0.96
C THR A 20 -15.67 1.91 -0.30
N ILE A 21 -14.75 2.51 -1.08
CA ILE A 21 -15.08 3.12 -2.38
C ILE A 21 -15.61 2.07 -3.36
N LYS A 22 -14.97 0.90 -3.46
CA LYS A 22 -15.40 -0.19 -4.34
C LYS A 22 -16.80 -0.68 -4.01
N LYS A 23 -17.18 -0.67 -2.72
CA LYS A 23 -18.54 -1.01 -2.27
C LYS A 23 -19.57 0.01 -2.76
N GLU A 24 -19.23 1.29 -2.81
CA GLU A 24 -20.10 2.37 -3.32
C GLU A 24 -20.13 2.41 -4.86
N CYS A 25 -19.04 2.02 -5.52
CA CYS A 25 -18.91 1.93 -6.97
C CYS A 25 -18.49 0.50 -7.39
N PRO A 26 -19.41 -0.47 -7.40
CA PRO A 26 -19.11 -1.87 -7.70
C PRO A 26 -18.89 -2.08 -9.21
N SER A 27 -17.75 -1.62 -9.71
CA SER A 27 -17.35 -1.76 -11.11
C SER A 27 -16.23 -2.78 -11.28
N PRO A 28 -16.31 -3.71 -12.24
CA PRO A 28 -15.22 -4.62 -12.56
C PRO A 28 -14.00 -3.89 -13.18
N TRP A 29 -14.17 -2.63 -13.58
CA TRP A 29 -13.09 -1.80 -14.14
C TRP A 29 -12.37 -0.95 -13.10
N LEU A 30 -12.84 -0.96 -11.85
CA LEU A 30 -12.25 -0.28 -10.72
C LEU A 30 -11.45 -1.28 -9.89
N SER A 31 -10.16 -1.00 -9.70
CA SER A 31 -9.19 -1.83 -9.00
C SER A 31 -8.33 -0.98 -8.06
N VAL A 32 -7.39 -1.59 -7.33
CA VAL A 32 -6.41 -0.89 -6.47
C VAL A 32 -4.98 -1.14 -6.94
N TYR A 33 -4.14 -0.10 -6.81
CA TYR A 33 -2.71 -0.12 -7.10
C TYR A 33 -1.93 0.29 -5.83
N PRO A 34 -1.79 -0.61 -4.85
CA PRO A 34 -1.14 -0.31 -3.59
C PRO A 34 0.30 0.18 -3.75
N ASP A 35 0.59 1.28 -3.08
CA ASP A 35 1.94 1.75 -2.79
C ASP A 35 2.36 1.19 -1.44
N VAL A 36 3.36 0.30 -1.46
CA VAL A 36 3.81 -0.42 -0.26
C VAL A 36 4.48 0.50 0.75
N GLY A 37 5.04 1.64 0.30
CA GLY A 37 5.61 2.65 1.17
C GLY A 37 4.53 3.35 1.96
N ASN A 38 3.55 3.91 1.26
CA ASN A 38 2.40 4.56 1.90
C ASN A 38 1.64 3.59 2.81
N LEU A 39 1.37 2.36 2.35
CA LEU A 39 0.73 1.35 3.19
C LEU A 39 1.55 1.05 4.45
N THR A 40 2.87 0.87 4.34
CA THR A 40 3.71 0.61 5.51
C THR A 40 3.69 1.78 6.49
N ASP A 41 3.69 3.02 6.01
CA ASP A 41 3.64 4.20 6.88
C ASP A 41 2.32 4.27 7.66
N TRP A 42 1.19 3.88 7.03
CA TRP A 42 -0.13 3.96 7.66
C TRP A 42 -0.50 2.75 8.53
N VAL A 43 -0.13 1.54 8.11
CA VAL A 43 -0.56 0.29 8.78
C VAL A 43 0.60 -0.50 9.39
N GLY A 44 1.84 -0.09 9.17
CA GLY A 44 3.02 -0.71 9.76
C GLY A 44 3.12 -2.21 9.42
N GLU A 45 3.27 -3.03 10.46
CA GLU A 45 3.43 -4.48 10.32
C GLU A 45 2.19 -5.19 9.75
N GLU A 46 1.04 -4.51 9.73
CA GLU A 46 -0.23 -5.04 9.23
C GLU A 46 -0.38 -4.96 7.71
N VAL A 47 0.67 -4.50 7.00
CA VAL A 47 0.69 -4.38 5.54
C VAL A 47 0.29 -5.67 4.82
N THR A 48 0.71 -6.85 5.31
CA THR A 48 0.32 -8.13 4.69
C THR A 48 -1.16 -8.45 4.91
N LYS A 49 -1.77 -8.00 6.02
CA LYS A 49 -3.22 -8.15 6.24
C LYS A 49 -4.01 -7.25 5.31
N GLU A 50 -3.56 -6.01 5.09
CA GLU A 50 -4.17 -5.09 4.11
C GLU A 50 -4.08 -5.66 2.68
N ILE A 51 -2.95 -6.26 2.30
CA ILE A 51 -2.84 -6.93 1.00
C ILE A 51 -3.81 -8.11 0.93
N ALA A 52 -3.90 -8.93 1.99
CA ALA A 52 -4.76 -10.11 2.02
C ALA A 52 -6.24 -9.78 1.78
N ILE A 53 -6.76 -8.72 2.42
CA ILE A 53 -8.19 -8.36 2.32
C ILE A 53 -8.58 -7.89 0.91
N GLY A 54 -7.65 -7.35 0.12
CA GLY A 54 -7.92 -6.79 -1.20
C GLY A 54 -7.21 -7.52 -2.34
N ILE A 55 -6.61 -8.69 -2.12
CA ILE A 55 -5.74 -9.36 -3.09
C ILE A 55 -6.38 -9.54 -4.47
N ASN A 56 -7.69 -9.80 -4.51
CA ASN A 56 -8.45 -10.00 -5.75
C ASN A 56 -8.72 -8.70 -6.53
N GLU A 57 -8.47 -7.54 -5.92
CA GLU A 57 -8.67 -6.22 -6.50
C GLU A 57 -7.35 -5.55 -6.89
N ILE A 58 -6.21 -6.14 -6.49
CA ILE A 58 -4.86 -5.59 -6.74
C ILE A 58 -4.41 -5.94 -8.16
N VAL A 59 -4.05 -4.93 -8.94
CA VAL A 59 -3.57 -5.11 -10.33
C VAL A 59 -2.09 -4.80 -10.53
N GLY A 60 -1.42 -4.31 -9.49
CA GLY A 60 0.00 -4.00 -9.47
C GLY A 60 0.41 -3.41 -8.13
N PHE A 61 1.71 -3.28 -7.92
CA PHE A 61 2.27 -2.64 -6.73
C PHE A 61 3.23 -1.52 -7.13
N HIS A 62 3.15 -0.39 -6.44
CA HIS A 62 4.21 0.60 -6.44
C HIS A 62 5.21 0.22 -5.34
N LEU A 63 6.44 -0.11 -5.73
CA LEU A 63 7.54 -0.30 -4.80
C LEU A 63 8.31 1.02 -4.65
N LYS A 64 8.21 1.63 -3.48
CA LYS A 64 9.08 2.73 -3.04
C LYS A 64 9.39 2.54 -1.57
N ASP A 65 10.53 3.07 -1.14
CA ASP A 65 10.89 3.11 0.27
C ASP A 65 10.46 4.45 0.88
N THR A 66 10.17 4.46 2.17
CA THR A 66 9.67 5.62 2.93
C THR A 66 10.34 5.67 4.30
N ILE A 67 10.28 6.83 4.97
CA ILE A 67 10.70 6.97 6.37
C ILE A 67 9.48 7.47 7.14
N VAL A 68 9.18 6.82 8.27
CA VAL A 68 8.04 7.19 9.13
C VAL A 68 8.14 8.68 9.51
N VAL A 69 7.07 9.41 9.20
CA VAL A 69 6.94 10.81 9.64
C VAL A 69 6.88 10.85 11.15
N SER A 70 7.81 11.59 11.75
CA SER A 70 7.88 11.79 13.20
C SER A 70 8.17 13.25 13.50
N SER A 71 8.03 13.65 14.77
CA SER A 71 8.43 14.99 15.23
C SER A 71 9.89 15.34 14.92
N HIS A 72 10.74 14.33 14.67
CA HIS A 72 12.16 14.47 14.34
C HIS A 72 12.43 14.38 12.82
N HIS A 73 11.47 13.86 12.05
CA HIS A 73 11.54 13.69 10.60
C HIS A 73 10.21 14.16 9.99
N PRO A 74 10.01 15.49 9.85
CA PRO A 74 8.76 16.05 9.36
C PRO A 74 8.50 15.75 7.88
N ASP A 75 9.54 15.42 7.12
CA ASP A 75 9.45 15.09 5.71
C ASP A 75 10.35 13.89 5.35
N LYS A 76 9.76 12.85 4.75
CA LYS A 76 10.10 12.39 3.38
C LYS A 76 9.34 11.12 2.99
N PHE A 77 8.17 11.31 2.36
CA PHE A 77 7.46 10.27 1.59
C PHE A 77 8.11 9.95 0.23
N LYS A 78 9.26 10.59 -0.11
CA LYS A 78 9.82 10.57 -1.48
C LYS A 78 11.35 10.50 -1.47
N LYS A 79 11.89 9.75 -2.44
CA LYS A 79 13.33 9.61 -2.76
C LYS A 79 14.20 8.98 -1.66
N VAL A 80 13.64 8.04 -0.90
CA VAL A 80 14.42 7.19 0.01
C VAL A 80 15.04 6.05 -0.80
N PRO A 81 16.37 5.86 -0.79
CA PRO A 81 17.00 4.70 -1.42
C PRO A 81 16.45 3.38 -0.85
N PHE A 82 16.23 2.39 -1.71
CA PHE A 82 15.72 1.09 -1.28
C PHE A 82 16.60 0.45 -0.19
N GLY A 83 15.96 -0.02 0.88
CA GLY A 83 16.62 -0.69 2.01
C GLY A 83 17.17 0.29 3.05
N THR A 84 16.90 1.59 2.90
CA THR A 84 17.31 2.62 3.88
C THR A 84 16.13 3.22 4.64
N GLY A 85 14.90 2.88 4.25
CA GLY A 85 13.68 3.30 4.92
C GLY A 85 13.09 2.22 5.83
N CYS A 86 11.79 2.34 6.08
CA CYS A 86 11.04 1.49 7.01
C CYS A 86 10.12 0.47 6.32
N VAL A 87 10.17 0.34 5.00
CA VAL A 87 9.29 -0.57 4.26
C VAL A 87 9.72 -2.03 4.43
N TYR A 88 8.77 -2.89 4.78
CA TYR A 88 8.99 -4.32 5.02
C TYR A 88 9.05 -5.15 3.72
N PHE A 89 9.90 -4.77 2.75
CA PHE A 89 9.95 -5.39 1.41
C PHE A 89 10.05 -6.91 1.44
N VAL A 90 10.96 -7.47 2.24
CA VAL A 90 11.16 -8.94 2.30
C VAL A 90 9.89 -9.64 2.77
N LYS A 91 9.25 -9.13 3.82
CA LYS A 91 8.00 -9.68 4.36
C LYS A 91 6.87 -9.61 3.32
N ILE A 92 6.74 -8.47 2.63
CA ILE A 92 5.72 -8.26 1.60
C ILE A 92 5.95 -9.21 0.42
N LEU A 93 7.16 -9.24 -0.15
CA LEU A 93 7.48 -10.07 -1.31
C LEU A 93 7.39 -11.57 -1.00
N GLN A 94 7.79 -11.99 0.20
CA GLN A 94 7.59 -13.37 0.66
C GLN A 94 6.11 -13.70 0.75
N TYR A 95 5.29 -12.82 1.33
CA TYR A 95 3.84 -13.01 1.40
C TYR A 95 3.21 -13.09 0.01
N LEU A 96 3.55 -12.19 -0.92
CA LEU A 96 3.04 -12.21 -2.31
C LEU A 96 3.32 -13.55 -3.00
N ARG A 97 4.53 -14.10 -2.79
CA ARG A 97 4.87 -15.43 -3.29
C ARG A 97 3.96 -16.53 -2.70
N THR A 98 3.57 -16.43 -1.42
CA THR A 98 2.67 -17.44 -0.81
C THR A 98 1.25 -17.42 -1.37
N VAL A 99 0.81 -16.29 -1.93
CA VAL A 99 -0.52 -16.12 -2.51
C VAL A 99 -0.52 -16.19 -4.04
N ASN A 100 0.60 -16.61 -4.65
CA ASN A 100 0.79 -16.69 -6.10
C ASN A 100 0.50 -15.39 -6.85
N TYR A 101 0.87 -14.26 -6.24
CA TYR A 101 0.92 -12.97 -6.91
C TYR A 101 2.27 -12.78 -7.61
#